data_AF-A0A3B3BE55-F1
#
_entry.id   AF-A0A3B3BE55-F1
#
_cell.length_a   1.000
_cell.length_b   1.000
_cell.length_c   1.000
_cell.angle_alpha   90.00
_cell.angle_beta   90.00
_cell.angle_gamma   90.00
#
_symmetry.space_group_name_H-M   'P 1'
#
loop_
_entity.id
_entity.type
_entity.pdbx_description
1 polymer ?
#
loop_
_entity_poly.entity_id
_entity_poly.type
_entity_poly.pdbx_seq_one_letter_code
_entity_poly.pdbx_strand_id
1 'polypeptide(L)'
;MEFLPVLDPLDHPKVGIWYSLIPSGSAPGVSVGHNCVLLPSKVGGRGKILIVGGANPSGSFSDTYAINLDDYEWNTLEWKCLKPRYEHCTFVTESNPQTLWVFGGAQQCGNRNCLQSIDLNDDVPQWNSIVVKGEPPSARTYHTNSACIGDRLYVFSGGESGAVPVSDSRLHVFDTESSTWSQPETEGRQPAARHGHIIVAVGSTIYIHGGMAGDKFYNDMYSIDSMRLKWEKVRTKGDIPPGVAAHSAVVLGPNIYIFGGLTADGAINSMHKFNTERKQWVLVKFEGDLPPNRLDHSMCLIPWQLHGEKNGDKQQAHKSEASDIINLAFVFGGMDTHGVIHNDCVVTVVK
;
A
#
# COMPACT_ATOMS: atom_id res chain seq x y z
N MET A 1 -3.88 29.52 0.61
CA MET A 1 -3.33 28.14 0.62
C MET A 1 -3.76 27.60 1.96
N GLU A 2 -4.87 26.89 1.98
CA GLU A 2 -5.43 26.35 3.22
C GLU A 2 -4.72 25.03 3.50
N PHE A 3 -4.21 24.89 4.73
CA PHE A 3 -3.32 23.81 5.14
C PHE A 3 -4.14 22.82 5.96
N LEU A 4 -4.00 21.52 5.66
CA LEU A 4 -4.55 20.46 6.52
C LEU A 4 -4.09 20.69 7.97
N PRO A 5 -4.95 20.46 8.98
CA PRO A 5 -4.53 20.55 10.38
C PRO A 5 -3.35 19.61 10.63
N VAL A 6 -2.36 20.08 11.40
CA VAL A 6 -1.24 19.24 11.83
C VAL A 6 -1.75 18.26 12.88
N LEU A 7 -1.36 16.98 12.76
CA LEU A 7 -1.62 15.98 13.79
C LEU A 7 -0.40 15.84 14.70
N ASP A 8 -0.51 16.31 15.93
CA ASP A 8 0.53 16.14 16.93
C ASP A 8 0.47 14.73 17.56
N PRO A 9 1.60 14.13 17.96
CA PRO A 9 1.67 12.78 18.56
C PRO A 9 0.75 12.50 19.77
N LEU A 10 0.30 13.56 20.46
CA LEU A 10 -0.57 13.47 21.63
C LEU A 10 -2.05 13.71 21.30
N ASP A 11 -2.37 14.03 20.04
CA ASP A 11 -3.72 14.35 19.62
C ASP A 11 -4.63 13.13 19.52
N HIS A 12 -5.93 13.43 19.61
CA HIS A 12 -7.02 12.50 19.37
C HIS A 12 -7.67 12.85 18.01
N PRO A 13 -7.18 12.28 16.89
CA PRO A 13 -7.69 12.63 15.57
C PRO A 13 -9.15 12.19 15.43
N LYS A 14 -9.93 13.01 14.73
CA LYS A 14 -11.35 12.77 14.48
C LYS A 14 -11.55 12.04 13.16
N VAL A 15 -12.58 11.20 13.11
CA VAL A 15 -13.06 10.59 11.86
C VAL A 15 -13.58 11.69 10.94
N GLY A 16 -13.30 11.57 9.64
CA GLY A 16 -13.79 12.53 8.64
C GLY A 16 -12.94 13.79 8.55
N ILE A 17 -11.71 13.80 9.07
CA ILE A 17 -10.76 14.89 8.89
C ILE A 17 -9.47 14.33 8.31
N TRP A 18 -8.88 15.05 7.35
CA TRP A 18 -7.51 14.82 6.90
C TRP A 18 -6.55 15.68 7.70
N TYR A 19 -5.42 15.10 8.09
CA TYR A 19 -4.37 15.77 8.82
C TYR A 19 -3.05 15.69 8.07
N SER A 20 -2.20 16.70 8.27
CA SER A 20 -0.78 16.62 7.92
C SER A 20 -0.02 16.00 9.10
N LEU A 21 0.72 14.93 8.85
CA LEU A 21 1.72 14.42 9.77
C LEU A 21 3.07 15.05 9.37
N ILE A 22 3.79 15.65 10.31
CA ILE A 22 5.05 16.34 10.01
C ILE A 22 6.17 15.69 10.82
N PRO A 23 6.78 14.59 10.33
CA PRO A 23 7.91 14.00 11.01
C PRO A 23 9.11 14.95 10.94
N SER A 24 9.91 14.97 12.02
CA SER A 24 11.16 15.72 12.08
C SER A 24 12.27 15.05 11.27
N GLY A 25 13.42 15.70 11.12
CA GLY A 25 14.56 15.16 10.39
C GLY A 25 14.52 15.40 8.88
N SER A 26 15.37 14.68 8.14
CA SER A 26 15.51 14.87 6.69
C SER A 26 14.58 13.94 5.93
N ALA A 27 13.43 14.48 5.50
CA ALA A 27 12.50 13.76 4.64
C ALA A 27 13.14 13.38 3.30
N PRO A 28 12.72 12.26 2.67
CA PRO A 28 13.08 11.98 1.29
C PRO A 28 12.63 13.10 0.35
N GLY A 29 13.31 13.19 -0.79
CA GLY A 29 12.87 14.04 -1.89
C GLY A 29 11.52 13.59 -2.46
N VAL A 30 11.01 14.38 -3.40
CA VAL A 30 9.78 14.04 -4.12
C VAL A 30 9.93 12.71 -4.87
N SER A 31 8.91 11.85 -4.79
CA SER A 31 8.93 10.54 -5.45
C SER A 31 7.54 10.02 -5.79
N VAL A 32 7.48 9.19 -6.83
CA VAL A 32 6.31 8.43 -7.27
C VAL A 32 6.61 6.93 -7.34
N GLY A 33 5.58 6.09 -7.23
CA GLY A 33 5.71 4.65 -7.39
C GLY A 33 6.62 3.97 -6.35
N HIS A 34 6.88 4.63 -5.22
CA HIS A 34 7.46 3.99 -4.04
C HIS A 34 6.39 3.13 -3.33
N ASN A 35 6.78 2.35 -2.34
CA ASN A 35 5.85 1.57 -1.53
C ASN A 35 5.97 1.92 -0.04
N CYS A 36 4.83 2.12 0.63
CA CYS A 36 4.75 2.31 2.07
C CYS A 36 4.29 1.03 2.77
N VAL A 37 5.02 0.62 3.81
CA VAL A 37 4.63 -0.52 4.65
C VAL A 37 4.93 -0.23 6.11
N LEU A 38 4.04 -0.66 7.01
CA LEU A 38 4.30 -0.62 8.44
C LEU A 38 5.19 -1.82 8.82
N LEU A 39 6.32 -1.54 9.45
CA LEU A 39 7.15 -2.52 10.13
C LEU A 39 6.88 -2.46 11.65
N PRO A 40 6.27 -3.49 12.25
CA PRO A 40 6.06 -3.53 13.70
C PRO A 40 7.37 -3.57 14.49
N SER A 41 7.37 -3.00 15.71
CA SER A 41 8.52 -3.09 16.61
C SER A 41 8.69 -4.50 17.19
N LYS A 42 9.94 -4.97 17.32
CA LYS A 42 10.28 -6.25 18.00
C LYS A 42 10.34 -6.13 19.52
N VAL A 43 10.70 -4.95 20.04
CA VAL A 43 11.14 -4.74 21.44
C VAL A 43 10.18 -3.87 22.24
N GLY A 44 8.92 -3.77 21.80
CA GLY A 44 7.98 -2.75 22.25
C GLY A 44 8.20 -1.43 21.51
N GLY A 45 7.15 -0.62 21.38
CA GLY A 45 7.15 0.61 20.57
C GLY A 45 6.17 0.55 19.40
N ARG A 46 6.00 1.68 18.72
CA ARG A 46 4.96 1.89 17.69
C ARG A 46 5.36 1.41 16.30
N GLY A 47 6.63 1.02 16.11
CA GLY A 47 7.15 0.52 14.84
C GLY A 47 7.63 1.63 13.91
N LYS A 48 7.80 1.32 12.62
CA LYS A 48 8.31 2.25 11.61
C LYS A 48 7.46 2.19 10.36
N ILE A 49 7.19 3.33 9.72
CA ILE A 49 6.71 3.35 8.34
C ILE A 49 7.93 3.28 7.45
N LEU A 50 8.05 2.25 6.61
CA LEU A 50 9.09 2.16 5.60
C LEU A 50 8.58 2.72 4.28
N ILE A 51 9.43 3.45 3.56
CA ILE A 51 9.22 3.89 2.18
C ILE A 51 10.35 3.33 1.34
N VAL A 52 9.99 2.43 0.42
CA VAL A 52 10.95 1.65 -0.36
C VAL A 52 10.92 2.10 -1.82
N GLY A 53 12.10 2.38 -2.37
CA GLY A 53 12.29 2.69 -3.79
C GLY A 53 11.54 3.95 -4.24
N GLY A 54 11.04 3.90 -5.47
CA GLY A 54 10.38 5.02 -6.14
C GLY A 54 11.24 5.64 -7.23
N ALA A 55 10.68 6.64 -7.89
CA ALA A 55 11.34 7.39 -8.95
C ALA A 55 11.00 8.88 -8.89
N ASN A 56 11.85 9.68 -9.53
CA ASN A 56 11.62 11.08 -9.85
C ASN A 56 12.23 11.35 -11.25
N PRO A 57 12.24 12.60 -11.75
CA PRO A 57 12.80 12.91 -13.07
C PRO A 57 14.27 12.49 -13.28
N SER A 58 15.05 12.29 -12.21
CA SER A 58 16.44 11.81 -12.28
C SER A 58 16.56 10.29 -12.42
N GLY A 59 15.48 9.54 -12.23
CA GLY A 59 15.44 8.08 -12.39
C GLY A 59 14.82 7.36 -11.19
N SER A 60 14.90 6.03 -11.22
CA SER A 60 14.48 5.16 -10.12
C SER A 60 15.59 5.01 -9.07
N PHE A 61 15.23 4.91 -7.80
CA PHE A 61 16.20 4.74 -6.70
C PHE A 61 16.08 3.39 -6.02
N SER A 62 17.11 3.08 -5.24
CA SER A 62 17.23 1.90 -4.37
C SER A 62 17.17 2.25 -2.89
N ASP A 63 16.89 3.50 -2.56
CA ASP A 63 16.87 3.99 -1.20
C ASP A 63 15.68 3.45 -0.42
N THR A 64 15.87 3.31 0.89
CA THR A 64 14.79 3.03 1.83
C THR A 64 14.82 4.08 2.93
N TYR A 65 13.67 4.69 3.18
CA TYR A 65 13.47 5.66 4.24
C TYR A 65 12.55 5.07 5.30
N ALA A 66 12.67 5.55 6.52
CA ALA A 66 11.79 5.18 7.61
C ALA A 66 11.31 6.41 8.37
N ILE A 67 10.03 6.43 8.74
CA ILE A 67 9.53 7.27 9.82
C ILE A 67 9.46 6.39 11.06
N ASN A 68 10.26 6.71 12.07
CA ASN A 68 10.12 6.05 13.37
C ASN A 68 8.89 6.60 14.08
N LEU A 69 7.93 5.72 14.42
CA LEU A 69 6.66 6.16 15.01
C LEU A 69 6.79 6.46 16.50
N ASP A 70 7.90 6.10 17.15
CA ASP A 70 8.12 6.40 18.56
C ASP A 70 8.48 7.87 18.80
N ASP A 71 9.28 8.47 17.92
CA ASP A 71 9.76 9.87 17.99
C ASP A 71 9.27 10.74 16.81
N TYR A 72 8.62 10.14 15.82
CA TYR A 72 8.19 10.78 14.57
C TYR A 72 9.36 11.42 13.82
N GLU A 73 10.48 10.73 13.73
CA GLU A 73 11.67 11.20 13.00
C GLU A 73 11.93 10.40 11.72
N TRP A 74 12.32 11.12 10.66
CA TRP A 74 12.82 10.57 9.40
C TRP A 74 14.24 10.00 9.55
N ASN A 75 14.41 8.77 9.06
CA ASN A 75 15.67 8.07 9.03
C ASN A 75 15.94 7.53 7.62
N THR A 76 17.12 7.80 7.07
CA THR A 76 17.61 7.12 5.88
C THR A 76 18.22 5.79 6.28
N LEU A 77 17.78 4.70 5.67
CA LEU A 77 18.28 3.36 5.94
C LEU A 77 19.28 2.96 4.87
N GLU A 78 20.56 2.80 5.25
CA GLU A 78 21.65 2.49 4.31
C GLU A 78 21.71 1.00 3.91
N TRP A 79 20.56 0.37 3.71
CA TRP A 79 20.48 -1.02 3.29
C TRP A 79 20.96 -1.18 1.84
N LYS A 80 22.04 -1.92 1.65
CA LYS A 80 22.69 -2.09 0.34
C LYS A 80 21.91 -3.07 -0.54
N CYS A 81 22.25 -3.07 -1.83
CA CYS A 81 21.91 -4.09 -2.82
C CYS A 81 20.45 -4.16 -3.30
N LEU A 82 19.56 -3.25 -2.86
CA LEU A 82 18.26 -3.11 -3.52
C LEU A 82 18.51 -2.67 -4.98
N LYS A 83 17.94 -3.38 -5.93
CA LYS A 83 17.97 -2.94 -7.33
C LYS A 83 16.99 -1.78 -7.49
N PRO A 84 17.40 -0.63 -8.07
CA PRO A 84 16.54 0.52 -8.22
C PRO A 84 15.21 0.18 -8.91
N ARG A 85 14.10 0.68 -8.36
CA ARG A 85 12.76 0.33 -8.83
C ARG A 85 11.68 1.31 -8.39
N TYR A 86 10.66 1.47 -9.21
CA TYR A 86 9.37 2.11 -8.90
C TYR A 86 8.22 1.24 -9.38
N GLU A 87 7.00 1.53 -8.92
CA GLU A 87 5.78 0.74 -9.15
C GLU A 87 5.93 -0.76 -8.86
N HIS A 88 6.69 -1.08 -7.81
CA HIS A 88 6.86 -2.45 -7.31
C HIS A 88 5.88 -2.71 -6.18
N CYS A 89 5.62 -3.99 -5.90
CA CYS A 89 4.92 -4.36 -4.69
C CYS A 89 5.92 -4.69 -3.58
N THR A 90 5.60 -4.26 -2.37
CA THR A 90 6.33 -4.60 -1.14
C THR A 90 5.38 -5.33 -0.20
N PHE A 91 5.90 -6.33 0.52
CA PHE A 91 5.11 -7.10 1.48
C PHE A 91 5.99 -7.70 2.58
N VAL A 92 5.33 -8.04 3.68
CA VAL A 92 5.88 -8.87 4.76
C VAL A 92 5.03 -10.13 4.86
N THR A 93 5.61 -11.20 5.39
CA THR A 93 4.88 -12.46 5.58
C THR A 93 4.36 -12.57 7.02
N GLU A 94 3.30 -13.35 7.21
CA GLU A 94 2.74 -13.57 8.55
C GLU A 94 3.71 -14.33 9.45
N SER A 95 4.44 -15.31 8.91
CA SER A 95 5.40 -16.10 9.70
C SER A 95 6.66 -15.33 10.08
N ASN A 96 7.06 -14.33 9.28
CA ASN A 96 8.25 -13.52 9.52
C ASN A 96 8.00 -12.05 9.16
N PRO A 97 7.33 -11.28 10.03
CA PRO A 97 7.03 -9.86 9.79
C PRO A 97 8.27 -8.96 9.76
N GLN A 98 9.45 -9.52 10.03
CA GLN A 98 10.74 -8.83 10.08
C GLN A 98 11.59 -9.12 8.84
N THR A 99 11.06 -9.87 7.88
CA THR A 99 11.62 -9.97 6.54
C THR A 99 10.75 -9.19 5.56
N LEU A 100 11.36 -8.21 4.91
CA LEU A 100 10.70 -7.40 3.89
C LEU A 100 10.98 -7.98 2.51
N TRP A 101 9.96 -8.06 1.67
CA TRP A 101 10.06 -8.58 0.31
C TRP A 101 9.62 -7.53 -0.71
N VAL A 102 10.28 -7.52 -1.86
CA VAL A 102 9.87 -6.74 -3.04
C VAL A 102 9.78 -7.64 -4.27
N PHE A 103 8.75 -7.41 -5.09
CA PHE A 103 8.60 -8.06 -6.38
C PHE A 103 8.28 -7.04 -7.48
N GLY A 104 8.87 -7.27 -8.65
CA GLY A 104 8.60 -6.50 -9.86
C GLY A 104 9.03 -5.04 -9.78
N GLY A 105 8.24 -4.20 -10.46
CA GLY A 105 8.51 -2.78 -10.66
C GLY A 105 9.36 -2.50 -11.90
N ALA A 106 9.57 -1.23 -12.19
CA ALA A 106 10.29 -0.75 -13.35
C ALA A 106 11.59 -0.03 -12.98
N GLN A 107 12.52 -0.03 -13.91
CA GLN A 107 13.67 0.87 -13.96
C GLN A 107 13.68 1.56 -15.33
N GLN A 108 14.64 2.45 -15.55
CA GLN A 108 14.72 3.22 -16.81
C GLN A 108 14.80 2.35 -18.08
N CYS A 109 15.41 1.16 -18.02
CA CYS A 109 15.53 0.26 -19.16
C CYS A 109 14.48 -0.85 -19.22
N GLY A 110 13.43 -0.80 -18.39
CA GLY A 110 12.29 -1.70 -18.46
C GLY A 110 11.89 -2.32 -17.12
N ASN A 111 10.91 -3.22 -17.20
CA ASN A 111 10.32 -3.84 -16.02
C ASN A 111 11.18 -4.96 -15.45
N ARG A 112 10.89 -5.33 -14.21
CA ARG A 112 11.49 -6.43 -13.47
C ARG A 112 10.46 -7.51 -13.18
N ASN A 113 10.91 -8.74 -13.01
CA ASN A 113 10.17 -9.84 -12.39
C ASN A 113 10.95 -10.48 -11.23
N CYS A 114 12.06 -9.87 -10.80
CA CYS A 114 12.86 -10.43 -9.72
C CYS A 114 12.23 -10.17 -8.35
N LEU A 115 12.43 -11.13 -7.45
CA LEU A 115 12.23 -10.95 -6.02
C LEU A 115 13.54 -10.54 -5.34
N GLN A 116 13.43 -9.60 -4.41
CA GLN A 116 14.48 -9.38 -3.40
C GLN A 116 13.86 -9.41 -2.02
N SER A 117 14.62 -9.86 -1.03
CA SER A 117 14.23 -9.76 0.37
C SER A 117 15.37 -9.22 1.23
N ILE A 118 15.02 -8.70 2.40
CA ILE A 118 15.95 -8.29 3.43
C ILE A 118 15.42 -8.79 4.77
N ASP A 119 16.25 -9.54 5.51
CA ASP A 119 15.94 -9.97 6.86
C ASP A 119 16.51 -8.94 7.86
N LEU A 120 15.62 -8.35 8.66
CA LEU A 120 15.98 -7.36 9.66
C LEU A 120 16.44 -8.00 10.98
N ASN A 121 16.52 -9.32 11.05
CA ASN A 121 17.18 -10.05 12.12
C ASN A 121 18.69 -10.21 11.89
N ASP A 122 19.18 -10.01 10.66
CA ASP A 122 20.61 -10.08 10.36
C ASP A 122 21.38 -8.98 11.09
N ASP A 123 22.62 -9.27 11.50
CA ASP A 123 23.53 -8.29 12.12
C ASP A 123 23.75 -7.06 11.23
N VAL A 124 23.80 -7.29 9.91
CA VAL A 124 23.92 -6.27 8.87
C VAL A 124 22.86 -6.54 7.78
N PRO A 125 21.65 -5.97 7.93
CA PRO A 125 20.59 -6.18 6.96
C PRO A 125 20.96 -5.67 5.57
N GLN A 126 20.80 -6.51 4.56
CA GLN A 126 21.02 -6.17 3.15
C GLN A 126 20.03 -6.88 2.24
N TRP A 127 19.73 -6.27 1.10
CA TRP A 127 18.82 -6.86 0.12
C TRP A 127 19.48 -7.97 -0.68
N ASN A 128 18.86 -9.14 -0.70
CA ASN A 128 19.32 -10.31 -1.42
C ASN A 128 18.40 -10.60 -2.61
N SER A 129 18.97 -10.88 -3.77
CA SER A 129 18.19 -11.40 -4.90
C SER A 129 17.84 -12.86 -4.66
N ILE A 130 16.56 -13.19 -4.75
CA ILE A 130 16.08 -14.55 -4.49
C ILE A 130 16.21 -15.39 -5.75
N VAL A 131 16.87 -16.53 -5.61
CA VAL A 131 16.91 -17.56 -6.65
C VAL A 131 15.60 -18.33 -6.59
N VAL A 132 14.74 -18.10 -7.56
CA VAL A 132 13.40 -18.67 -7.59
C VAL A 132 13.36 -20.01 -8.31
N LYS A 133 12.45 -20.88 -7.88
CA LYS A 133 12.05 -22.12 -8.58
C LYS A 133 10.70 -21.92 -9.28
N GLY A 134 10.36 -22.83 -10.19
CA GLY A 134 9.12 -22.75 -10.96
C GLY A 134 9.16 -21.69 -12.05
N GLU A 135 8.00 -21.39 -12.64
CA GLU A 135 7.88 -20.39 -13.71
C GLU A 135 7.45 -19.04 -13.14
N PRO A 136 8.35 -18.03 -13.08
CA PRO A 136 7.97 -16.71 -12.63
C PRO A 136 7.07 -16.01 -13.67
N PRO A 137 6.25 -15.05 -13.23
CA PRO A 137 5.58 -14.13 -14.13
C PRO A 137 6.56 -13.35 -15.01
N SER A 138 6.06 -12.85 -16.15
CA SER A 138 6.77 -11.85 -16.95
C SER A 138 7.03 -10.57 -16.13
N ALA A 139 8.03 -9.80 -16.55
CA ALA A 139 8.37 -8.52 -15.95
C ALA A 139 7.19 -7.54 -15.98
N ARG A 140 6.89 -6.91 -14.84
CA ARG A 140 5.68 -6.10 -14.68
C ARG A 140 5.76 -5.04 -13.58
N THR A 141 4.92 -4.02 -13.69
CA THR A 141 4.63 -3.06 -12.61
C THR A 141 3.31 -3.37 -11.91
N TYR A 142 3.19 -2.92 -10.66
CA TYR A 142 2.05 -3.17 -9.78
C TYR A 142 1.57 -1.93 -9.01
N HIS A 143 2.19 -0.77 -9.27
CA HIS A 143 2.04 0.49 -8.53
C HIS A 143 2.40 0.35 -7.05
N THR A 144 1.49 -0.04 -6.15
CA THR A 144 1.72 0.13 -4.70
C THR A 144 1.13 -0.94 -3.80
N ASN A 145 0.33 -1.90 -4.29
CA ASN A 145 -0.32 -2.89 -3.43
C ASN A 145 0.14 -4.33 -3.68
N SER A 146 0.03 -5.14 -2.63
CA SER A 146 0.35 -6.57 -2.62
C SER A 146 -0.79 -7.35 -1.97
N ALA A 147 -1.03 -8.57 -2.45
CA ALA A 147 -1.90 -9.54 -1.78
C ALA A 147 -1.02 -10.66 -1.23
N CYS A 148 -0.64 -10.52 0.04
CA CYS A 148 0.04 -11.55 0.80
C CYS A 148 -0.98 -12.25 1.71
N ILE A 149 -1.04 -13.58 1.67
CA ILE A 149 -1.83 -14.40 2.60
C ILE A 149 -0.89 -15.44 3.18
N GLY A 150 -0.67 -15.42 4.50
CA GLY A 150 0.37 -16.21 5.15
C GLY A 150 1.75 -15.85 4.58
N ASP A 151 2.35 -16.82 3.90
CA ASP A 151 3.69 -16.76 3.31
C ASP A 151 3.66 -16.80 1.78
N ARG A 152 2.51 -16.43 1.19
CA ARG A 152 2.26 -16.49 -0.24
C ARG A 152 1.89 -15.13 -0.81
N LEU A 153 2.68 -14.66 -1.77
CA LEU A 153 2.34 -13.50 -2.59
C LEU A 153 1.50 -13.93 -3.79
N TYR A 154 0.39 -13.24 -4.02
CA TYR A 154 -0.47 -13.44 -5.18
C TYR A 154 -0.31 -12.29 -6.16
N VAL A 155 -0.09 -12.64 -7.44
CA VAL A 155 0.21 -11.71 -8.53
C VAL A 155 -0.72 -12.01 -9.71
N PHE A 156 -1.40 -10.99 -10.22
CA PHE A 156 -2.32 -11.06 -11.34
C PHE A 156 -2.21 -9.81 -12.23
N SER A 157 -1.99 -10.00 -13.53
CA SER A 157 -1.82 -8.89 -14.49
C SER A 157 -0.70 -7.91 -14.05
N GLY A 158 -0.83 -6.61 -14.33
CA GLY A 158 0.20 -5.59 -14.08
C GLY A 158 0.57 -4.80 -15.36
N GLY A 159 1.44 -3.80 -15.24
CA GLY A 159 1.89 -2.97 -16.36
C GLY A 159 3.01 -3.61 -17.16
N GLU A 160 2.97 -3.48 -18.50
CA GLU A 160 4.05 -3.87 -19.41
C GLU A 160 4.82 -2.63 -19.91
N SER A 161 4.12 -1.68 -20.53
CA SER A 161 4.73 -0.45 -21.04
C SER A 161 3.66 0.63 -21.27
N GLY A 162 3.86 1.83 -20.73
CA GLY A 162 2.89 2.92 -20.82
C GLY A 162 1.51 2.47 -20.33
N ALA A 163 0.47 2.65 -21.15
CA ALA A 163 -0.90 2.25 -20.85
C ALA A 163 -1.22 0.76 -21.14
N VAL A 164 -0.21 -0.03 -21.51
CA VAL A 164 -0.37 -1.44 -21.93
C VAL A 164 -0.13 -2.36 -20.74
N PRO A 165 -1.14 -3.17 -20.35
CA PRO A 165 -0.94 -4.20 -19.33
C PRO A 165 -0.23 -5.42 -19.92
N VAL A 166 0.37 -6.24 -19.05
CA VAL A 166 0.89 -7.55 -19.47
C VAL A 166 -0.22 -8.42 -20.05
N SER A 167 0.10 -9.16 -21.11
CA SER A 167 -0.82 -10.12 -21.76
C SER A 167 -1.08 -11.39 -20.94
N ASP A 168 -0.23 -11.64 -19.94
CA ASP A 168 -0.34 -12.79 -19.05
C ASP A 168 -1.53 -12.65 -18.11
N SER A 169 -2.46 -13.59 -18.25
CA SER A 169 -3.75 -13.59 -17.55
C SER A 169 -3.83 -14.63 -16.43
N ARG A 170 -2.74 -15.37 -16.16
CA ARG A 170 -2.70 -16.37 -15.09
C ARG A 170 -2.52 -15.70 -13.72
N LEU A 171 -3.08 -16.33 -12.69
CA LEU A 171 -2.71 -16.05 -11.31
C LEU A 171 -1.35 -16.71 -11.04
N HIS A 172 -0.40 -15.93 -10.54
CA HIS A 172 0.89 -16.43 -10.06
C HIS A 172 0.93 -16.36 -8.55
N VAL A 173 1.44 -17.41 -7.92
CA VAL A 173 1.59 -17.50 -6.48
C VAL A 173 3.03 -17.79 -6.16
N PHE A 174 3.68 -16.88 -5.45
CA PHE A 174 5.03 -17.08 -4.93
C PHE A 174 4.98 -17.51 -3.48
N ASP A 175 5.55 -18.67 -3.19
CA ASP A 175 5.70 -19.21 -1.85
C ASP A 175 7.09 -18.81 -1.31
N THR A 176 7.13 -18.00 -0.26
CA THR A 176 8.38 -17.44 0.27
C THR A 176 9.24 -18.48 0.99
N GLU A 177 8.62 -19.51 1.57
CA GLU A 177 9.31 -20.58 2.32
C GLU A 177 10.13 -21.46 1.36
N SER A 178 9.50 -21.90 0.28
CA SER A 178 10.13 -22.76 -0.72
C SER A 178 10.88 -21.97 -1.82
N SER A 179 10.68 -20.65 -1.86
CA SER A 179 11.12 -19.74 -2.93
C SER A 179 10.65 -20.21 -4.32
N THR A 180 9.40 -20.64 -4.42
CA THR A 180 8.85 -21.27 -5.63
C THR A 180 7.64 -20.49 -6.17
N TRP A 181 7.67 -20.19 -7.46
CA TRP A 181 6.50 -19.73 -8.20
C TRP A 181 5.64 -20.92 -8.64
N SER A 182 4.33 -20.73 -8.55
CA SER A 182 3.33 -21.65 -9.07
C SER A 182 2.25 -20.89 -9.82
N GLN A 183 1.59 -21.58 -10.74
CA GLN A 183 0.48 -21.07 -11.52
C GLN A 183 -0.70 -22.01 -11.31
N PRO A 184 -1.42 -21.87 -10.17
CA PRO A 184 -2.54 -22.74 -9.90
C PRO A 184 -3.61 -22.59 -10.98
N GLU A 185 -4.26 -23.70 -11.32
CA GLU A 185 -5.45 -23.65 -12.16
C GLU A 185 -6.54 -22.85 -11.43
N THR A 186 -7.20 -21.94 -12.15
CA THR A 186 -8.27 -21.14 -11.60
C THR A 186 -9.56 -21.37 -12.38
N GLU A 187 -10.68 -21.27 -11.67
CA GLU A 187 -12.01 -21.37 -12.26
C GLU A 187 -12.68 -19.98 -12.38
N GLY A 188 -13.78 -19.93 -13.12
CA GLY A 188 -14.57 -18.72 -13.25
C GLY A 188 -13.99 -17.73 -14.25
N ARG A 189 -14.58 -16.53 -14.29
CA ARG A 189 -14.18 -15.49 -15.25
C ARG A 189 -13.30 -14.46 -14.55
N GLN A 190 -12.01 -14.53 -14.83
CA GLN A 190 -11.03 -13.57 -14.35
C GLN A 190 -11.24 -12.15 -14.95
N PRO A 191 -10.71 -11.10 -14.29
CA PRO A 191 -10.69 -9.76 -14.86
C PRO A 191 -9.93 -9.71 -16.19
N ALA A 192 -10.26 -8.74 -17.04
CA ALA A 192 -9.40 -8.40 -18.18
C ALA A 192 -8.03 -7.90 -17.70
N ALA A 193 -7.00 -8.11 -18.52
CA ALA A 193 -5.65 -7.57 -18.27
C ALA A 193 -5.71 -6.05 -18.03
N ARG A 194 -4.97 -5.59 -17.02
CA ARG A 194 -5.04 -4.23 -16.47
C ARG A 194 -3.78 -3.88 -15.67
N HIS A 195 -3.42 -2.61 -15.65
CA HIS A 195 -2.38 -2.06 -14.77
C HIS A 195 -2.96 -0.93 -13.91
N GLY A 196 -2.25 -0.48 -12.88
CA GLY A 196 -2.77 0.54 -11.95
C GLY A 196 -3.96 0.09 -11.10
N HIS A 197 -4.26 -1.21 -11.06
CA HIS A 197 -5.28 -1.76 -10.19
C HIS A 197 -4.71 -1.98 -8.79
N ILE A 198 -5.57 -2.00 -7.78
CA ILE A 198 -5.18 -2.52 -6.46
C ILE A 198 -5.39 -4.03 -6.44
N ILE A 199 -4.50 -4.75 -5.75
CA ILE A 199 -4.70 -6.13 -5.32
C ILE A 199 -4.48 -6.19 -3.81
N VAL A 200 -5.45 -6.72 -3.07
CA VAL A 200 -5.37 -6.78 -1.60
C VAL A 200 -5.99 -8.05 -1.06
N ALA A 201 -5.51 -8.53 0.09
CA ALA A 201 -6.09 -9.66 0.81
C ALA A 201 -7.03 -9.18 1.93
N VAL A 202 -8.20 -9.81 2.05
CA VAL A 202 -9.13 -9.68 3.19
C VAL A 202 -9.47 -11.08 3.67
N GLY A 203 -8.85 -11.50 4.78
CA GLY A 203 -8.88 -12.89 5.21
C GLY A 203 -8.26 -13.81 4.15
N SER A 204 -8.95 -14.88 3.77
CA SER A 204 -8.51 -15.80 2.70
C SER A 204 -8.86 -15.33 1.28
N THR A 205 -9.51 -14.18 1.12
CA THR A 205 -10.00 -13.73 -0.18
C THR A 205 -9.17 -12.57 -0.70
N ILE A 206 -8.75 -12.66 -1.96
CA ILE A 206 -8.04 -11.61 -2.67
C ILE A 206 -9.04 -10.80 -3.47
N TYR A 207 -8.94 -9.48 -3.39
CA TYR A 207 -9.78 -8.54 -4.13
C TYR A 207 -8.95 -7.73 -5.12
N ILE A 208 -9.52 -7.50 -6.30
CA ILE A 208 -8.96 -6.64 -7.35
C ILE A 208 -9.98 -5.57 -7.69
N HIS A 209 -9.55 -4.32 -7.67
CA HIS A 209 -10.38 -3.19 -8.06
C HIS A 209 -9.66 -2.26 -9.05
N GLY A 210 -10.43 -1.79 -10.01
CA GLY A 210 -10.02 -0.74 -10.94
C GLY A 210 -8.89 -1.15 -11.87
N GLY A 211 -7.99 -0.21 -12.12
CA GLY A 211 -6.93 -0.28 -13.13
C GLY A 211 -7.39 0.20 -14.51
N MET A 212 -6.50 0.11 -15.49
CA MET A 212 -6.77 0.51 -16.86
C MET A 212 -6.06 -0.39 -17.88
N ALA A 213 -6.52 -0.31 -19.14
CA ALA A 213 -5.88 -0.89 -20.30
C ALA A 213 -6.17 -0.03 -21.54
N GLY A 214 -5.12 0.55 -22.13
CA GLY A 214 -5.29 1.61 -23.13
C GLY A 214 -6.09 2.77 -22.54
N ASP A 215 -7.12 3.22 -23.24
CA ASP A 215 -7.96 4.35 -22.79
C ASP A 215 -9.08 3.93 -21.83
N LYS A 216 -9.20 2.63 -21.53
CA LYS A 216 -10.29 2.11 -20.68
C LYS A 216 -9.85 2.05 -19.22
N PHE A 217 -10.50 2.86 -18.39
CA PHE A 217 -10.46 2.74 -16.93
C PHE A 217 -11.56 1.81 -16.43
N TYR A 218 -11.21 0.90 -15.54
CA TYR A 218 -12.13 -0.04 -14.91
C TYR A 218 -12.58 0.48 -13.54
N ASN A 219 -13.82 0.19 -13.15
CA ASN A 219 -14.36 0.37 -11.79
C ASN A 219 -14.97 -0.92 -11.24
N ASP A 220 -14.67 -2.05 -11.88
CA ASP A 220 -15.19 -3.33 -11.44
C ASP A 220 -14.36 -3.90 -10.28
N MET A 221 -15.03 -4.73 -9.49
CA MET A 221 -14.47 -5.44 -8.35
C MET A 221 -14.52 -6.93 -8.64
N TYR A 222 -13.39 -7.61 -8.47
CA TYR A 222 -13.28 -9.05 -8.57
C TYR A 222 -12.74 -9.62 -7.26
N SER A 223 -13.08 -10.88 -6.99
CA SER A 223 -12.53 -11.62 -5.87
C SER A 223 -12.11 -13.02 -6.28
N ILE A 224 -11.11 -13.56 -5.60
CA ILE A 224 -10.72 -14.96 -5.68
C ILE A 224 -10.37 -15.46 -4.27
N ASP A 225 -11.02 -16.54 -3.84
CA ASP A 225 -10.67 -17.20 -2.59
C ASP A 225 -9.38 -18.01 -2.78
N SER A 226 -8.44 -17.88 -1.85
CA SER A 226 -7.09 -18.45 -1.96
C SER A 226 -7.06 -19.98 -1.93
N MET A 227 -8.12 -20.61 -1.41
CA MET A 227 -8.25 -22.06 -1.31
C MET A 227 -9.05 -22.64 -2.49
N ARG A 228 -10.16 -21.99 -2.86
CA ARG A 228 -11.02 -22.45 -3.96
C ARG A 228 -10.54 -22.04 -5.34
N LEU A 229 -9.71 -21.00 -5.42
CA LEU A 229 -9.10 -20.51 -6.66
C LEU A 229 -10.12 -20.21 -7.78
N LYS A 230 -11.30 -19.72 -7.39
CA LYS A 230 -12.38 -19.37 -8.31
C LYS A 230 -12.60 -17.86 -8.35
N TRP A 231 -12.45 -17.29 -9.55
CA TRP A 231 -12.73 -15.90 -9.82
C TRP A 231 -14.23 -15.61 -9.80
N GLU A 232 -14.60 -14.57 -9.08
CA GLU A 232 -15.95 -14.03 -9.04
C GLU A 232 -15.94 -12.54 -9.34
N LYS A 233 -16.82 -12.10 -10.26
CA LYS A 233 -17.11 -10.67 -10.40
C LYS A 233 -18.04 -10.27 -9.26
N VAL A 234 -17.56 -9.41 -8.38
CA VAL A 234 -18.32 -8.96 -7.22
C VAL A 234 -19.39 -7.99 -7.68
N ARG A 235 -20.66 -8.30 -7.39
CA ARG A 235 -21.77 -7.38 -7.62
C ARG A 235 -21.76 -6.32 -6.52
N THR A 236 -21.22 -5.15 -6.83
CA THR A 236 -21.12 -4.02 -5.92
C THR A 236 -22.35 -3.12 -6.01
N LYS A 237 -22.59 -2.34 -4.96
CA LYS A 237 -23.67 -1.35 -4.84
C LYS A 237 -23.22 -0.15 -4.01
N GLY A 238 -24.05 0.90 -3.94
CA GLY A 238 -23.77 2.11 -3.17
C GLY A 238 -23.01 3.15 -3.99
N ASP A 239 -22.11 3.88 -3.35
CA ASP A 239 -21.32 4.95 -3.97
C ASP A 239 -20.13 4.34 -4.73
N ILE A 240 -20.40 3.70 -5.85
CA ILE A 240 -19.37 3.01 -6.65
C ILE A 240 -18.39 4.06 -7.21
N PRO A 241 -17.07 3.92 -6.98
CA PRO A 241 -16.08 4.86 -7.53
C PRO A 241 -16.10 4.88 -9.07
N PRO A 242 -15.62 5.96 -9.71
CA PRO A 242 -15.42 6.00 -11.15
C PRO A 242 -14.33 5.00 -11.57
N GLY A 243 -14.17 4.82 -12.89
CA GLY A 243 -13.03 4.07 -13.41
C GLY A 243 -11.73 4.72 -12.97
N VAL A 244 -10.86 3.97 -12.30
CA VAL A 244 -9.67 4.53 -11.63
C VAL A 244 -8.47 3.59 -11.71
N ALA A 245 -7.31 4.14 -12.02
CA ALA A 245 -6.01 3.47 -12.01
C ALA A 245 -5.01 4.23 -11.11
N ALA A 246 -3.87 3.63 -10.78
CA ALA A 246 -2.80 4.25 -9.97
C ALA A 246 -3.29 4.82 -8.62
N HIS A 247 -4.38 4.24 -8.09
CA HIS A 247 -4.89 4.49 -6.75
C HIS A 247 -4.24 3.50 -5.78
N SER A 248 -4.24 3.85 -4.50
CA SER A 248 -3.73 2.98 -3.44
C SER A 248 -4.84 2.51 -2.53
N ALA A 249 -4.61 1.38 -1.86
CA ALA A 249 -5.55 0.81 -0.91
C ALA A 249 -4.91 0.45 0.43
N VAL A 250 -5.73 0.45 1.49
CA VAL A 250 -5.46 -0.16 2.79
C VAL A 250 -6.63 -1.01 3.25
N VAL A 251 -6.35 -2.06 4.01
CA VAL A 251 -7.37 -3.02 4.49
C VAL A 251 -7.44 -3.00 6.00
N LEU A 252 -8.63 -2.74 6.56
CA LEU A 252 -8.91 -2.84 7.99
C LEU A 252 -10.17 -3.68 8.23
N GLY A 253 -10.00 -4.85 8.84
CA GLY A 253 -11.10 -5.80 9.03
C GLY A 253 -11.75 -6.17 7.69
N PRO A 254 -13.09 -6.08 7.55
CA PRO A 254 -13.78 -6.35 6.29
C PRO A 254 -13.80 -5.15 5.32
N ASN A 255 -13.11 -4.06 5.65
CA ASN A 255 -13.15 -2.82 4.87
C ASN A 255 -11.88 -2.63 4.05
N ILE A 256 -12.06 -2.37 2.76
CA ILE A 256 -11.01 -1.93 1.84
C ILE A 256 -11.22 -0.44 1.59
N TYR A 257 -10.24 0.39 1.95
CA TYR A 257 -10.24 1.81 1.69
C TYR A 257 -9.37 2.09 0.48
N ILE A 258 -9.88 2.81 -0.50
CA ILE A 258 -9.12 3.30 -1.65
C ILE A 258 -9.05 4.82 -1.64
N PHE A 259 -7.94 5.38 -2.10
CA PHE A 259 -7.76 6.84 -2.18
C PHE A 259 -7.04 7.25 -3.47
N GLY A 260 -7.45 8.42 -3.97
CA GLY A 260 -6.84 9.08 -5.12
C GLY A 260 -6.86 8.23 -6.40
N GLY A 261 -5.82 8.39 -7.20
CA GLY A 261 -5.64 7.74 -8.50
C GLY A 261 -5.98 8.63 -9.68
N LEU A 262 -5.86 8.05 -10.87
CA LEU A 262 -6.14 8.63 -12.17
C LEU A 262 -7.45 8.09 -12.73
N THR A 263 -8.31 8.99 -13.16
CA THR A 263 -9.54 8.69 -13.90
C THR A 263 -9.44 9.22 -15.33
N ALA A 264 -10.47 8.99 -16.15
CA ALA A 264 -10.56 9.61 -17.48
C ALA A 264 -10.56 11.16 -17.43
N ASP A 265 -10.98 11.75 -16.30
CA ASP A 265 -11.07 13.20 -16.10
C ASP A 265 -9.83 13.79 -15.39
N GLY A 266 -8.84 12.95 -15.06
CA GLY A 266 -7.60 13.35 -14.38
C GLY A 266 -7.45 12.76 -12.98
N ALA A 267 -6.44 13.27 -12.25
CA ALA A 267 -6.15 12.83 -10.89
C ALA A 267 -7.24 13.26 -9.91
N ILE A 268 -7.56 12.41 -8.96
CA ILE A 268 -8.60 12.65 -7.94
C ILE A 268 -8.02 12.54 -6.53
N ASN A 269 -8.77 13.01 -5.53
CA ASN A 269 -8.47 12.93 -4.10
C ASN A 269 -9.64 12.38 -3.26
N SER A 270 -10.59 11.68 -3.89
CA SER A 270 -11.70 11.06 -3.15
C SER A 270 -11.26 9.77 -2.45
N MET A 271 -11.75 9.52 -1.25
CA MET A 271 -11.62 8.21 -0.57
C MET A 271 -12.94 7.45 -0.63
N HIS A 272 -12.88 6.18 -1.03
CA HIS A 272 -14.04 5.27 -0.98
C HIS A 272 -13.73 4.08 -0.07
N LYS A 273 -14.77 3.59 0.61
CA LYS A 273 -14.70 2.38 1.44
C LYS A 273 -15.59 1.29 0.87
N PHE A 274 -15.01 0.14 0.57
CA PHE A 274 -15.74 -1.07 0.25
C PHE A 274 -15.81 -1.98 1.46
N ASN A 275 -17.02 -2.37 1.86
CA ASN A 275 -17.21 -3.43 2.85
C ASN A 275 -17.45 -4.76 2.13
N THR A 276 -16.56 -5.75 2.36
CA THR A 276 -16.55 -7.04 1.65
C THR A 276 -17.76 -7.91 1.98
N GLU A 277 -18.25 -7.86 3.22
CA GLU A 277 -19.43 -8.62 3.66
C GLU A 277 -20.73 -8.08 3.06
N ARG A 278 -20.89 -6.75 3.05
CA ARG A 278 -22.08 -6.06 2.51
C ARG A 278 -22.02 -5.87 0.99
N LYS A 279 -20.84 -6.08 0.40
CA LYS A 279 -20.51 -5.81 -1.01
C LYS A 279 -20.92 -4.40 -1.43
N GLN A 280 -20.65 -3.42 -0.57
CA GLN A 280 -21.15 -2.06 -0.71
C GLN A 280 -20.01 -1.05 -0.60
N TRP A 281 -19.97 -0.13 -1.56
CA TRP A 281 -19.15 1.06 -1.53
C TRP A 281 -19.85 2.20 -0.80
N VAL A 282 -19.07 2.99 -0.08
CA VAL A 282 -19.48 4.26 0.53
C VAL A 282 -18.41 5.29 0.22
N LEU A 283 -18.82 6.45 -0.28
CA LEU A 283 -17.94 7.62 -0.42
C LEU A 283 -17.67 8.17 0.98
N VAL A 284 -16.40 8.20 1.37
CA VAL A 284 -16.02 8.76 2.67
C VAL A 284 -16.07 10.28 2.56
N LYS A 285 -16.92 10.89 3.39
CA LYS A 285 -17.07 12.34 3.47
C LYS A 285 -16.10 12.90 4.49
N PHE A 286 -15.44 14.00 4.13
CA PHE A 286 -14.54 14.72 5.00
C PHE A 286 -15.07 16.13 5.25
N GLU A 287 -14.76 16.64 6.43
CA GLU A 287 -14.92 18.04 6.83
C GLU A 287 -13.59 18.77 6.61
N GLY A 288 -13.66 20.00 6.11
CA GLY A 288 -12.47 20.80 5.79
C GLY A 288 -11.82 20.41 4.46
N ASP A 289 -10.55 20.75 4.33
CA ASP A 289 -9.79 20.56 3.11
C ASP A 289 -9.43 19.09 2.87
N LEU A 290 -9.30 18.75 1.60
CA LEU A 290 -8.79 17.46 1.15
C LEU A 290 -7.31 17.58 0.76
N PRO A 291 -6.53 16.50 0.88
CA PRO A 291 -5.21 16.46 0.28
C PRO A 291 -5.31 16.73 -1.24
N PRO A 292 -4.26 17.27 -1.87
CA PRO A 292 -4.21 17.43 -3.32
C PRO A 292 -4.52 16.15 -4.10
N ASN A 293 -5.14 16.32 -5.27
CA ASN A 293 -5.34 15.25 -6.26
C ASN A 293 -4.02 14.55 -6.56
N ARG A 294 -4.00 13.22 -6.45
CA ARG A 294 -2.75 12.46 -6.61
C ARG A 294 -2.95 11.05 -7.12
N LEU A 295 -2.00 10.59 -7.93
CA LEU A 295 -1.81 9.21 -8.38
C LEU A 295 -0.39 8.76 -8.01
N ASP A 296 -0.12 7.46 -8.08
CA ASP A 296 1.22 6.86 -7.82
C ASP A 296 1.80 7.15 -6.42
N HIS A 297 0.94 7.58 -5.51
CA HIS A 297 1.20 7.65 -4.07
C HIS A 297 1.02 6.26 -3.47
N SER A 298 1.59 6.02 -2.30
CA SER A 298 1.39 4.77 -1.57
C SER A 298 0.70 4.98 -0.23
N MET A 299 0.12 3.91 0.31
CA MET A 299 -0.61 3.95 1.57
C MET A 299 -0.25 2.76 2.46
N CYS A 300 -0.30 2.97 3.78
CA CYS A 300 -0.28 1.89 4.75
C CYS A 300 -1.18 2.24 5.95
N LEU A 301 -1.53 1.22 6.74
CA LEU A 301 -2.17 1.46 8.04
C LEU A 301 -1.12 1.69 9.09
N ILE A 302 -1.37 2.67 9.96
CA ILE A 302 -0.57 2.89 11.16
C ILE A 302 -1.47 2.85 12.41
N PRO A 303 -1.10 2.09 13.45
CA PRO A 303 -1.77 2.15 14.73
C PRO A 303 -1.43 3.48 15.41
N TRP A 304 -2.45 4.14 15.94
CA TRP A 304 -2.32 5.39 16.67
C TRP A 304 -2.84 5.21 18.09
N GLN A 305 -1.95 5.41 19.05
CA GLN A 305 -2.25 5.23 20.45
C GLN A 305 -2.89 6.51 21.02
N LEU A 306 -4.11 6.39 21.54
CA LEU A 306 -4.75 7.47 22.26
C LEU A 306 -4.19 7.55 23.68
N HIS A 307 -3.86 8.77 24.11
CA HIS A 307 -3.39 9.01 25.47
C HIS A 307 -4.60 9.34 26.35
N GLY A 308 -4.74 8.71 27.52
CA GLY A 308 -5.80 9.07 28.45
C GLY A 308 -5.67 10.53 28.89
N GLU A 309 -6.78 11.27 28.93
CA GLU A 309 -6.80 12.57 29.59
C GLU A 309 -6.36 12.38 31.04
N LYS A 310 -5.18 12.90 31.41
CA LYS A 310 -4.77 12.95 32.82
C LYS A 310 -5.67 13.96 33.54
N ASN A 311 -6.88 13.53 33.91
CA ASN A 311 -7.68 14.27 34.88
C ASN A 311 -6.89 14.34 36.18
N GLY A 312 -6.59 15.57 36.60
CA GLY A 312 -5.69 15.90 37.68
C GLY A 312 -6.26 15.63 39.07
N ASP A 313 -6.74 14.43 39.36
CA ASP A 313 -7.06 13.98 40.72
C ASP A 313 -6.23 12.74 41.08
N LYS A 314 -5.22 12.97 41.92
CA LYS A 314 -4.45 11.93 42.58
C LYS A 314 -5.37 11.17 43.53
N GLN A 315 -5.93 10.04 43.10
CA GLN A 315 -6.13 8.83 43.93
C GLN A 315 -6.88 7.75 43.13
N GLN A 316 -6.12 6.84 42.50
CA GLN A 316 -6.30 5.38 42.54
C GLN A 316 -5.37 4.75 41.49
N ALA A 317 -4.16 4.40 41.94
CA ALA A 317 -3.29 3.50 41.19
C ALA A 317 -3.86 2.08 41.24
N HIS A 318 -3.70 1.35 40.13
CA HIS A 318 -4.15 -0.03 39.84
C HIS A 318 -5.50 -0.21 39.15
N LYS A 319 -5.64 0.37 37.95
CA LYS A 319 -6.16 -0.36 36.78
C LYS A 319 -5.22 -0.11 35.61
N SER A 320 -4.76 -1.18 34.96
CA SER A 320 -4.12 -1.10 33.65
C SER A 320 -5.15 -0.53 32.69
N GLU A 321 -5.10 0.78 32.42
CA GLU A 321 -5.87 1.38 31.33
C GLU A 321 -5.36 0.75 30.03
N ALA A 322 -6.19 -0.07 29.39
CA ALA A 322 -5.94 -0.46 28.01
C ALA A 322 -5.93 0.83 27.20
N SER A 323 -4.79 1.15 26.59
CA SER A 323 -4.72 2.29 25.68
C SER A 323 -5.59 1.98 24.46
N ASP A 324 -6.57 2.83 24.19
CA ASP A 324 -7.39 2.70 23.00
C ASP A 324 -6.51 2.99 21.77
N ILE A 325 -6.38 2.01 20.88
CA ILE A 325 -5.67 2.15 19.61
C ILE A 325 -6.71 2.37 18.50
N ILE A 326 -6.51 3.43 17.73
CA ILE A 326 -7.23 3.65 16.47
C ILE A 326 -6.27 3.43 15.29
N ASN A 327 -6.81 3.30 14.08
CA ASN A 327 -6.00 3.11 12.88
C ASN A 327 -6.09 4.35 11.99
N LEU A 328 -4.94 4.80 11.49
CA LEU A 328 -4.87 5.85 10.48
C LEU A 328 -4.49 5.22 9.14
N ALA A 329 -5.15 5.66 8.08
CA ALA A 329 -4.66 5.48 6.72
C ALA A 329 -3.61 6.56 6.46
N PHE A 330 -2.35 6.15 6.38
CA PHE A 330 -1.23 7.01 6.02
C PHE A 330 -1.04 7.03 4.51
N VAL A 331 -0.77 8.21 3.95
CA VAL A 331 -0.50 8.43 2.53
C VAL A 331 0.78 9.22 2.39
N PHE A 332 1.66 8.78 1.48
CA PHE A 332 2.89 9.48 1.16
C PHE A 332 3.09 9.66 -0.35
N GLY A 333 3.57 10.85 -0.71
CA GLY A 333 4.00 11.23 -2.05
C GLY A 333 2.95 11.11 -3.15
N GLY A 334 3.39 10.65 -4.32
CA GLY A 334 2.60 10.63 -5.56
C GLY A 334 2.68 11.95 -6.32
N MET A 335 1.88 12.09 -7.38
CA MET A 335 1.89 13.29 -8.22
C MET A 335 0.50 13.64 -8.76
N ASP A 336 0.33 14.87 -9.23
CA ASP A 336 -0.84 15.27 -10.02
C ASP A 336 -0.61 15.11 -11.53
N THR A 337 -1.63 15.40 -12.34
CA THR A 337 -1.55 15.34 -13.81
C THR A 337 -0.79 16.51 -14.44
N HIS A 338 -0.34 17.49 -13.67
CA HIS A 338 0.45 18.63 -14.13
C HIS A 338 1.95 18.46 -13.85
N GLY A 339 2.36 17.34 -13.25
CA GLY A 339 3.76 17.04 -12.95
C GLY A 339 4.22 17.52 -11.57
N VAL A 340 3.31 17.99 -10.71
CA VAL A 340 3.65 18.32 -9.31
C VAL A 340 3.78 17.02 -8.55
N ILE A 341 4.99 16.72 -8.08
CA ILE A 341 5.26 15.55 -7.25
C ILE A 341 5.21 15.98 -5.77
N HIS A 342 4.46 15.23 -4.99
CA HIS A 342 4.28 15.46 -3.57
C HIS A 342 5.31 14.70 -2.74
N ASN A 343 5.61 15.22 -1.55
CA ASN A 343 6.40 14.56 -0.51
C ASN A 343 5.80 14.80 0.89
N ASP A 344 4.52 15.16 0.94
CA ASP A 344 3.77 15.33 2.17
C ASP A 344 3.36 13.97 2.76
N CYS A 345 3.20 13.95 4.08
CA CYS A 345 2.64 12.84 4.83
C CYS A 345 1.24 13.25 5.30
N VAL A 346 0.20 12.62 4.75
CA VAL A 346 -1.18 12.93 5.16
C VAL A 346 -1.85 11.68 5.73
N VAL A 347 -2.70 11.90 6.74
CA VAL A 347 -3.35 10.81 7.48
C VAL A 347 -4.83 11.10 7.71
N THR A 348 -5.62 10.04 7.80
CA THR A 348 -7.00 10.13 8.28
C THR A 348 -7.41 8.88 9.05
N VAL A 349 -8.35 9.01 9.99
CA VAL A 349 -8.85 7.90 10.80
C VAL A 349 -9.73 6.97 9.97
N VAL A 350 -9.43 5.67 10.02
CA VAL A 350 -10.24 4.60 9.39
C VAL A 350 -10.76 3.61 10.44
N LYS A 351 -11.90 2.97 10.15
CA LYS A 351 -12.61 2.08 11.08
C LYS A 351 -13.16 0.79 10.45
#